data_AF-A0A0J1HNE4-F1
#
_entry.id   AF-A0A0J1HNE4-F1
#
_cell.length_a   1.000
_cell.length_b   1.000
_cell.length_c   1.000
_cell.angle_alpha   90.00
_cell.angle_beta   90.00
_cell.angle_gamma   90.00
#
_symmetry.space_group_name_H-M   'P 1'
#
loop_
_entity.id
_entity.type
_entity.pdbx_description
1 polymer ?
#
loop_
_entity_poly.entity_id
_entity_poly.type
_entity_poly.pdbx_seq_one_letter_code
_entity_poly.pdbx_strand_id
1 'polypeptide(L)'
;MKQRITIEEYNIKWESEFNKLQTLINDVMEDSIVAIEHVGSTSVKGLAAKPILDIDIVIEEYEIFPEVVKRLETIGYYHQAEWSYKGREAFGRKDAFVPWDGESTVWMKHHLYVCDKESEELRRHIAFRDYLREHEDVAVEYGHLKEELARETKSRTSYSEGKTAFITNILEKIN
;
A
#
# COMPACT_ATOMS: atom_id res chain seq x y z
N MET A 1 -17.46 16.25 9.21
CA MET A 1 -18.27 15.51 8.21
C MET A 1 -17.83 14.05 8.20
N LYS A 2 -18.76 13.11 8.13
CA LYS A 2 -18.48 11.65 8.10
C LYS A 2 -17.71 11.32 6.81
N GLN A 3 -16.46 10.83 6.89
CA GLN A 3 -15.82 10.24 5.71
C GLN A 3 -16.41 8.84 5.51
N ARG A 4 -17.34 8.72 4.56
CA ARG A 4 -17.88 7.43 4.14
C ARG A 4 -16.76 6.61 3.51
N ILE A 5 -16.60 5.36 3.93
CA ILE A 5 -15.66 4.43 3.30
C ILE A 5 -16.36 3.90 2.07
N THR A 6 -15.80 4.20 0.90
CA THR A 6 -16.27 3.66 -0.38
C THR A 6 -15.45 2.42 -0.73
N ILE A 7 -16.15 1.32 -0.95
CA ILE A 7 -15.61 0.10 -1.56
C ILE A 7 -16.12 0.06 -2.99
N GLU A 8 -15.22 -0.26 -3.91
CA GLU A 8 -15.51 -0.42 -5.33
C GLU A 8 -15.13 -1.83 -5.76
N GLU A 9 -15.84 -2.35 -6.75
CA GLU A 9 -15.44 -3.57 -7.46
C GLU A 9 -14.03 -3.44 -8.02
N TYR A 10 -13.37 -4.57 -8.23
CA TYR A 10 -12.02 -4.58 -8.78
C TYR A 10 -11.95 -3.78 -10.08
N ASN A 11 -11.01 -2.82 -10.12
CA ASN A 11 -10.80 -1.99 -11.29
C ASN A 11 -9.47 -2.35 -11.95
N ILE A 12 -9.54 -2.80 -13.21
CA ILE A 12 -8.37 -3.16 -14.02
C ILE A 12 -7.33 -2.05 -14.14
N LYS A 13 -7.73 -0.78 -13.92
CA LYS A 13 -6.81 0.35 -13.96
C LYS A 13 -5.83 0.37 -12.80
N TRP A 14 -6.12 -0.29 -11.67
CA TRP A 14 -5.23 -0.27 -10.50
C TRP A 14 -3.83 -0.80 -10.81
N GLU A 15 -3.73 -1.85 -11.63
CA GLU A 15 -2.44 -2.39 -12.11
C GLU A 15 -1.70 -1.37 -12.98
N SER A 16 -2.40 -0.72 -13.92
CA SER A 16 -1.78 0.31 -14.77
C SER A 16 -1.36 1.58 -14.01
N GLU A 17 -2.12 1.99 -13.00
CA GLU A 17 -1.80 3.16 -12.17
C GLU A 17 -0.62 2.84 -11.23
N PHE A 18 -0.56 1.63 -10.68
CA PHE A 18 0.61 1.15 -9.95
C PHE A 18 1.86 1.14 -10.85
N ASN A 19 1.78 0.58 -12.06
CA ASN A 19 2.93 0.49 -12.96
C ASN A 19 3.50 1.88 -13.31
N LYS A 20 2.65 2.90 -13.51
CA LYS A 20 3.12 4.28 -13.75
C LYS A 20 3.87 4.85 -12.53
N LEU A 21 3.33 4.64 -11.32
CA LEU A 21 3.97 5.06 -10.08
C LEU A 21 5.30 4.32 -9.87
N GLN A 22 5.31 3.01 -10.12
CA GLN A 22 6.52 2.18 -10.03
C GLN A 22 7.61 2.68 -10.97
N THR A 23 7.29 2.97 -12.24
CA THR A 23 8.27 3.52 -13.20
C THR A 23 8.86 4.83 -12.69
N LEU A 24 8.01 5.79 -12.30
CA LEU A 24 8.49 7.11 -11.86
C LEU A 24 9.33 7.02 -10.58
N ILE A 25 8.93 6.17 -9.62
CA ILE A 25 9.71 5.99 -8.39
C ILE A 25 11.04 5.29 -8.72
N ASN A 26 11.05 4.26 -9.57
CA ASN A 26 12.28 3.59 -10.01
C ASN A 26 13.26 4.57 -10.67
N ASP A 27 12.79 5.45 -11.55
CA ASP A 27 13.63 6.44 -12.24
C ASP A 27 14.35 7.39 -11.25
N VAL A 28 13.75 7.64 -10.09
CA VAL A 28 14.31 8.51 -9.03
C VAL A 28 15.21 7.72 -8.07
N MET A 29 14.91 6.45 -7.86
CA MET A 29 15.65 5.56 -6.95
C MET A 29 16.91 4.98 -7.58
N GLU A 30 16.98 4.90 -8.92
CA GLU A 30 18.07 4.27 -9.65
C GLU A 30 18.33 2.85 -9.09
N ASP A 31 19.58 2.51 -8.79
CA ASP A 31 19.97 1.20 -8.27
C ASP A 31 19.87 1.09 -6.73
N SER A 32 19.23 2.06 -6.06
CA SER A 32 19.23 2.15 -4.59
C SER A 32 18.22 1.22 -3.92
N ILE A 33 17.30 0.61 -4.66
CA ILE A 33 16.21 -0.19 -4.10
C ILE A 33 16.19 -1.60 -4.71
N VAL A 34 15.71 -2.56 -3.94
CA VAL A 34 15.62 -3.96 -4.33
C VAL A 34 14.39 -4.20 -5.20
N ALA A 35 13.26 -3.62 -4.79
CA ALA A 35 11.97 -3.81 -5.45
C ALA A 35 10.99 -2.69 -5.09
N ILE A 36 9.92 -2.59 -5.88
CA ILE A 36 8.70 -1.84 -5.53
C ILE A 36 7.54 -2.80 -5.67
N GLU A 37 6.85 -3.05 -4.57
CA GLU A 37 5.78 -4.04 -4.47
C GLU A 37 4.41 -3.37 -4.46
N HIS A 38 3.52 -3.83 -5.33
CA HIS A 38 2.09 -3.54 -5.20
C HIS A 38 1.51 -4.49 -4.16
N VAL A 39 1.07 -3.93 -3.02
CA VAL A 39 0.48 -4.69 -1.92
C VAL A 39 -0.94 -4.21 -1.62
N GLY A 40 -1.54 -4.75 -0.56
CA GLY A 40 -2.91 -4.41 -0.18
C GLY A 40 -3.96 -4.94 -1.17
N SER A 41 -5.23 -4.60 -0.93
CA SER A 41 -6.34 -5.21 -1.68
C SER A 41 -6.36 -4.88 -3.17
N THR A 42 -5.85 -3.71 -3.57
CA THR A 42 -5.88 -3.28 -4.99
C THR A 42 -4.90 -4.08 -5.87
N SER A 43 -3.97 -4.82 -5.25
CA SER A 43 -3.02 -5.71 -5.94
C SER A 43 -3.58 -7.11 -6.23
N VAL A 44 -4.80 -7.42 -5.75
CA VAL A 44 -5.45 -8.73 -5.93
C VAL A 44 -6.56 -8.60 -6.97
N LYS A 45 -6.41 -9.31 -8.11
CA LYS A 45 -7.40 -9.28 -9.20
C LYS A 45 -8.73 -9.84 -8.71
N GLY A 46 -9.83 -9.15 -9.04
CA GLY A 46 -11.18 -9.54 -8.63
C GLY A 46 -11.60 -9.10 -7.21
N LEU A 47 -10.68 -8.60 -6.38
CA LEU A 47 -11.00 -8.21 -5.01
C LEU A 47 -11.55 -6.77 -4.92
N ALA A 48 -12.80 -6.63 -4.46
CA ALA A 48 -13.38 -5.32 -4.15
C ALA A 48 -12.55 -4.59 -3.07
N ALA A 49 -12.29 -3.29 -3.23
CA ALA A 49 -11.39 -2.55 -2.36
C ALA A 49 -11.72 -1.06 -2.27
N LYS A 50 -11.10 -0.38 -1.30
CA LYS A 50 -11.00 1.08 -1.36
C LYS A 50 -10.08 1.44 -2.53
N PRO A 51 -10.41 2.44 -3.37
CA PRO A 51 -9.57 2.85 -4.51
C PRO A 51 -8.35 3.66 -4.04
N ILE A 52 -7.48 3.03 -3.26
CA ILE A 52 -6.21 3.55 -2.77
C ILE A 52 -5.18 2.44 -2.95
N LEU A 53 -4.08 2.72 -3.65
CA LEU A 53 -2.98 1.76 -3.80
C LEU A 53 -2.17 1.68 -2.51
N ASP A 54 -1.60 0.53 -2.22
CA ASP A 54 -0.61 0.35 -1.16
C ASP A 54 0.70 -0.09 -1.81
N ILE A 55 1.78 0.65 -1.57
CA ILE A 55 3.06 0.49 -2.26
C ILE A 55 4.18 0.38 -1.22
N ASP A 56 4.97 -0.69 -1.30
CA ASP A 56 6.16 -0.89 -0.49
C ASP A 56 7.41 -0.78 -1.37
N ILE A 57 8.28 0.19 -1.09
CA ILE A 57 9.64 0.26 -1.63
C ILE A 57 10.53 -0.58 -0.73
N VAL A 58 11.26 -1.55 -1.30
CA VAL A 58 12.12 -2.46 -0.56
C VAL A 58 13.57 -1.99 -0.65
N ILE A 59 14.21 -1.77 0.49
CA ILE A 59 15.64 -1.42 0.60
C ILE A 59 16.45 -2.61 1.12
N GLU A 60 17.69 -2.72 0.65
CA GLU A 60 18.57 -3.84 1.01
C GLU A 60 18.98 -3.79 2.49
N GLU A 61 19.29 -2.59 3.00
CA GLU A 61 19.72 -2.34 4.37
C GLU A 61 19.16 -1.00 4.85
N TYR A 62 18.79 -0.90 6.12
CA TYR A 62 18.25 0.33 6.71
C TYR A 62 19.20 1.54 6.60
N GLU A 63 20.50 1.32 6.47
CA GLU A 63 21.56 2.33 6.33
C GLU A 63 21.34 3.25 5.12
N ILE A 64 20.70 2.78 4.06
CA ILE A 64 20.42 3.59 2.87
C ILE A 64 19.14 4.43 3.00
N PHE A 65 18.34 4.21 4.05
CA PHE A 65 17.07 4.92 4.25
C PHE A 65 17.20 6.45 4.20
N PRO A 66 18.21 7.11 4.82
CA PRO A 66 18.38 8.56 4.73
C PRO A 66 18.60 9.08 3.30
N GLU A 67 19.17 8.27 2.41
CA GLU A 67 19.29 8.61 0.99
C GLU A 67 17.94 8.48 0.28
N VAL A 68 17.22 7.40 0.53
CA VAL A 68 15.88 7.17 -0.03
C VAL A 68 14.91 8.29 0.35
N VAL A 69 14.96 8.78 1.60
CA VAL A 69 14.19 9.95 2.04
C VAL A 69 14.47 11.17 1.15
N LYS A 70 15.74 11.51 0.95
CA LYS A 70 16.13 12.67 0.12
C LYS A 70 15.66 12.52 -1.32
N ARG A 71 15.76 11.32 -1.89
CA ARG A 71 15.27 11.01 -3.24
C ARG A 71 13.75 11.17 -3.33
N LEU A 72 12.98 10.59 -2.40
CA LEU A 72 11.53 10.74 -2.33
C LEU A 72 11.08 12.20 -2.14
N GLU A 73 11.83 13.00 -1.37
CA GLU A 73 11.53 14.43 -1.17
C GLU A 73 11.60 15.24 -2.46
N THR A 74 12.48 14.86 -3.40
CA THR A 74 12.65 15.56 -4.69
C THR A 74 11.41 15.46 -5.58
N ILE A 75 10.65 14.38 -5.45
CA ILE A 75 9.37 14.16 -6.13
C ILE A 75 8.15 14.45 -5.24
N GLY A 76 8.36 15.11 -4.10
CA GLY A 76 7.28 15.70 -3.32
C GLY A 76 6.68 14.81 -2.23
N TYR A 77 7.24 13.63 -1.97
CA TYR A 77 6.92 12.89 -0.74
C TYR A 77 7.55 13.56 0.49
N TYR A 78 7.08 13.21 1.68
CA TYR A 78 7.70 13.57 2.94
C TYR A 78 7.59 12.44 3.95
N HIS A 79 8.62 12.24 4.77
CA HIS A 79 8.63 11.20 5.80
C HIS A 79 7.65 11.55 6.93
N GLN A 80 6.81 10.58 7.32
CA GLN A 80 5.86 10.70 8.41
C GLN A 80 6.32 9.89 9.62
N ALA A 81 7.26 10.47 10.38
CA ALA A 81 7.86 9.81 11.54
C ALA A 81 6.82 9.31 12.56
N GLU A 82 5.67 9.99 12.69
CA GLU A 82 4.62 9.61 13.63
C GLU A 82 3.86 8.32 13.25
N TRP A 83 3.94 7.89 11.98
CA TRP A 83 3.31 6.66 11.46
C TRP A 83 4.35 5.59 11.08
N SER A 84 5.60 5.81 11.48
CA SER A 84 6.73 4.98 11.12
C SER A 84 7.28 4.21 12.32
N TYR A 85 7.85 3.06 12.04
CA TYR A 85 8.67 2.29 12.98
C TYR A 85 9.78 1.59 12.20
N LYS A 86 10.88 1.27 12.89
CA LYS A 86 12.07 0.69 12.26
C LYS A 86 11.69 -0.53 11.42
N GLY A 87 12.03 -0.47 10.14
CA GLY A 87 11.73 -1.50 9.14
C GLY A 87 10.48 -1.24 8.30
N ARG A 88 9.66 -0.22 8.62
CA ARG A 88 8.51 0.20 7.81
C ARG A 88 8.23 1.70 8.04
N GLU A 89 8.75 2.49 7.12
CA GLU A 89 8.77 3.96 7.19
C GLU A 89 7.66 4.52 6.29
N ALA A 90 6.75 5.32 6.85
CA ALA A 90 5.59 5.85 6.14
C ALA A 90 5.88 7.19 5.47
N PHE A 91 5.36 7.38 4.27
CA PHE A 91 5.49 8.62 3.51
C PHE A 91 4.14 9.25 3.19
N GLY A 92 4.07 10.55 3.42
CA GLY A 92 2.97 11.40 3.03
C GLY A 92 3.23 12.07 1.69
N ARG A 93 2.17 12.62 1.11
CA ARG A 93 2.20 13.35 -0.17
C ARG A 93 1.92 14.82 0.09
N LYS A 94 2.78 15.72 -0.39
CA LYS A 94 2.56 17.18 -0.26
C LYS A 94 1.26 17.66 -0.91
N ASP A 95 0.87 17.03 -2.01
CA ASP A 95 -0.37 17.33 -2.73
C ASP A 95 -0.83 16.13 -3.61
N ALA A 96 -1.89 16.33 -4.41
CA ALA A 96 -2.44 15.31 -5.30
C ALA A 96 -1.58 15.05 -6.55
N PHE A 97 -0.61 15.91 -6.84
CA PHE A 97 0.33 15.79 -7.96
C PHE A 97 1.60 15.02 -7.59
N VAL A 98 1.78 14.69 -6.31
CA VAL A 98 2.86 13.81 -5.87
C VAL A 98 2.59 12.36 -6.30
N PRO A 99 3.56 11.67 -6.91
CA PRO A 99 4.92 12.14 -7.17
C PRO A 99 5.03 13.13 -8.35
N TRP A 100 5.78 14.22 -8.18
CA TRP A 100 5.91 15.26 -9.20
C TRP A 100 6.68 14.75 -10.42
N ASP A 101 6.05 14.85 -11.59
CA ASP A 101 6.60 14.44 -12.89
C ASP A 101 6.89 15.62 -13.84
N GLY A 102 6.60 16.84 -13.40
CA GLY A 102 6.72 18.06 -14.22
C GLY A 102 5.51 18.33 -15.14
N GLU A 103 4.51 17.43 -15.17
CA GLU A 103 3.32 17.55 -16.03
C GLU A 103 2.03 17.83 -15.24
N SER A 104 2.13 17.92 -13.90
CA SER A 104 0.98 18.10 -12.99
C SER A 104 -0.02 16.94 -13.08
N THR A 105 0.46 15.72 -13.30
CA THR A 105 -0.38 14.51 -13.28
C THR A 105 -1.06 14.36 -11.93
N VAL A 106 -2.39 14.16 -11.93
CA VAL A 106 -3.12 13.81 -10.71
C VAL A 106 -3.05 12.30 -10.51
N TRP A 107 -2.25 11.88 -9.55
CA TRP A 107 -2.04 10.46 -9.28
C TRP A 107 -3.18 9.87 -8.44
N MET A 108 -3.52 8.61 -8.74
CA MET A 108 -4.38 7.82 -7.87
C MET A 108 -3.90 7.91 -6.42
N LYS A 109 -4.84 7.97 -5.47
CA LYS A 109 -4.49 7.94 -4.04
C LYS A 109 -3.69 6.68 -3.74
N HIS A 110 -2.63 6.82 -2.99
CA HIS A 110 -1.78 5.71 -2.61
C HIS A 110 -1.14 5.97 -1.25
N HIS A 111 -0.90 4.90 -0.51
CA HIS A 111 0.04 4.89 0.60
C HIS A 111 1.40 4.43 0.08
N LEU A 112 2.45 5.02 0.61
CA LEU A 112 3.82 4.67 0.28
C LEU A 112 4.57 4.34 1.56
N TYR A 113 5.25 3.21 1.57
CA TYR A 113 6.13 2.78 2.64
C TYR A 113 7.52 2.46 2.09
N VAL A 114 8.55 2.72 2.87
CA VAL A 114 9.90 2.18 2.64
C VAL A 114 10.15 1.11 3.69
N CYS A 115 10.42 -0.10 3.24
CA CYS A 115 10.57 -1.28 4.06
C CYS A 115 11.98 -1.84 3.90
N ASP A 116 12.61 -2.19 5.02
CA ASP A 116 13.79 -3.04 5.02
C ASP A 116 13.42 -4.42 4.44
N LYS A 117 14.31 -5.06 3.66
CA LYS A 117 14.03 -6.38 3.07
C LYS A 117 13.71 -7.45 4.13
N GLU A 118 14.23 -7.31 5.35
CA GLU A 118 13.97 -8.21 6.48
C GLU A 118 12.77 -7.76 7.32
N SER A 119 12.00 -6.76 6.86
CA SER A 119 10.82 -6.25 7.56
C SER A 119 9.74 -7.30 7.68
N GLU A 120 9.32 -7.56 8.92
CA GLU A 120 8.18 -8.45 9.19
C GLU A 120 6.91 -7.96 8.48
N GLU A 121 6.72 -6.65 8.39
CA GLU A 121 5.51 -6.06 7.83
C GLU A 121 5.50 -6.12 6.31
N LEU A 122 6.66 -5.98 5.65
CA LEU A 122 6.81 -6.30 4.23
C LEU A 122 6.43 -7.77 3.97
N ARG A 123 6.99 -8.70 4.76
CA ARG A 123 6.68 -10.13 4.64
C ARG A 123 5.18 -10.39 4.82
N ARG A 124 4.54 -9.76 5.81
CA ARG A 124 3.09 -9.87 6.05
C ARG A 124 2.26 -9.33 4.89
N HIS A 125 2.62 -8.17 4.33
CA HIS A 125 1.94 -7.59 3.18
C HIS A 125 2.02 -8.51 1.94
N ILE A 126 3.22 -8.99 1.61
CA ILE A 126 3.47 -9.88 0.47
C ILE A 126 2.74 -11.22 0.67
N ALA A 127 2.93 -11.86 1.83
CA ALA A 127 2.33 -13.17 2.12
C ALA A 127 0.79 -13.10 2.05
N PHE A 128 0.18 -12.08 2.64
CA PHE A 128 -1.27 -11.92 2.59
C PHE A 128 -1.78 -11.67 1.17
N ARG A 129 -1.11 -10.81 0.40
CA ARG A 129 -1.44 -10.57 -1.02
C ARG A 129 -1.39 -11.87 -1.82
N ASP A 130 -0.28 -12.59 -1.73
CA ASP A 130 -0.04 -13.77 -2.55
C ASP A 130 -1.00 -14.90 -2.17
N TYR A 131 -1.29 -15.07 -0.87
CA TYR A 131 -2.32 -15.99 -0.42
C TYR A 131 -3.69 -15.67 -1.02
N LEU A 132 -4.11 -14.40 -1.01
CA LEU A 132 -5.40 -14.00 -1.60
C LEU A 132 -5.44 -14.17 -3.13
N ARG A 133 -4.29 -14.08 -3.82
CA ARG A 133 -4.21 -14.34 -5.27
C ARG A 133 -4.38 -15.81 -5.60
N GLU A 134 -3.98 -16.69 -4.70
CA GLU A 134 -4.07 -18.15 -4.85
C GLU A 134 -5.39 -18.74 -4.34
N HIS A 135 -6.13 -18.00 -3.50
CA HIS A 135 -7.37 -18.46 -2.85
C HIS A 135 -8.53 -17.50 -3.12
N GLU A 136 -9.17 -17.66 -4.29
CA GLU A 136 -10.27 -16.81 -4.74
C GLU A 136 -11.45 -16.78 -3.76
N ASP A 137 -11.78 -17.91 -3.14
CA ASP A 137 -12.84 -18.03 -2.14
C ASP A 137 -12.57 -17.16 -0.90
N VAL A 138 -11.32 -17.14 -0.43
CA VAL A 138 -10.89 -16.30 0.70
C VAL A 138 -10.85 -14.82 0.30
N ALA A 139 -10.47 -14.49 -0.94
CA ALA A 139 -10.55 -13.13 -1.46
C ALA A 139 -12.00 -12.62 -1.49
N VAL A 140 -12.95 -13.45 -1.93
CA VAL A 140 -14.40 -13.13 -1.90
C VAL A 140 -14.86 -12.88 -0.47
N GLU A 141 -14.55 -13.78 0.48
CA GLU A 141 -14.89 -13.61 1.90
C GLU A 141 -14.34 -12.29 2.46
N TYR A 142 -13.07 -11.97 2.14
CA TYR A 142 -12.46 -10.73 2.56
C TYR A 142 -13.12 -9.49 1.92
N GLY A 143 -13.56 -9.60 0.67
CA GLY A 143 -14.36 -8.57 -0.01
C GLY A 143 -15.66 -8.27 0.74
N HIS A 144 -16.43 -9.31 1.07
CA HIS A 144 -17.70 -9.20 1.78
C HIS A 144 -17.53 -8.56 3.17
N LEU A 145 -16.52 -9.00 3.93
CA LEU A 145 -16.18 -8.41 5.22
C LEU A 145 -15.92 -6.89 5.11
N LYS A 146 -15.19 -6.47 4.07
CA LYS A 146 -14.91 -5.04 3.85
C LYS A 146 -16.17 -4.25 3.53
N GLU A 147 -17.10 -4.80 2.78
CA GLU A 147 -18.37 -4.14 2.48
C GLU A 147 -19.26 -4.00 3.73
N GLU A 148 -19.32 -5.04 4.55
CA GLU A 148 -20.01 -5.00 5.86
C GLU A 148 -19.42 -3.94 6.76
N LEU A 149 -18.10 -3.96 6.98
CA LEU A 149 -17.41 -2.96 7.79
C LEU A 149 -17.59 -1.55 7.25
N ALA A 150 -17.58 -1.36 5.93
CA ALA A 150 -17.79 -0.04 5.32
C ALA A 150 -19.21 0.50 5.55
N ARG A 151 -20.21 -0.37 5.70
CA ARG A 151 -21.60 -0.01 6.04
C ARG A 151 -21.78 0.33 7.52
N GLU A 152 -21.14 -0.45 8.40
CA GLU A 152 -21.37 -0.37 9.85
C GLU A 152 -20.51 0.67 10.56
N THR A 153 -19.28 0.86 10.08
CA THR A 153 -18.30 1.69 10.79
C THR A 153 -18.45 3.17 10.49
N LYS A 154 -18.17 4.00 11.49
CA LYS A 154 -18.23 5.46 11.39
C LYS A 154 -16.84 6.11 11.25
N SER A 155 -15.76 5.34 11.40
CA SER A 155 -14.38 5.83 11.36
C SER A 155 -13.48 4.90 10.56
N ARG A 156 -12.40 5.47 10.01
CA ARG A 156 -11.36 4.70 9.30
C ARG A 156 -10.64 3.73 10.24
N THR A 157 -10.48 4.11 11.52
CA THR A 157 -9.81 3.30 12.54
C THR A 157 -10.57 2.01 12.81
N SER A 158 -11.87 2.10 13.11
CA SER A 158 -12.67 0.91 13.41
C SER A 158 -12.83 0.00 12.19
N TYR A 159 -12.83 0.56 10.98
CA TYR A 159 -12.78 -0.22 9.74
C TYR A 159 -11.47 -1.00 9.60
N SER A 160 -10.33 -0.37 9.88
CA SER A 160 -9.04 -1.06 9.85
C SER A 160 -8.98 -2.16 10.91
N GLU A 161 -9.41 -1.85 12.15
CA GLU A 161 -9.44 -2.81 13.26
C GLU A 161 -10.36 -4.00 13.01
N GLY A 162 -11.52 -3.78 12.39
CA GLY A 162 -12.48 -4.84 12.07
C GLY A 162 -11.93 -5.90 11.11
N LYS A 163 -10.89 -5.59 10.34
CA LYS A 163 -10.23 -6.54 9.43
C LYS A 163 -9.11 -7.33 10.10
N THR A 164 -8.62 -6.87 11.25
CA THR A 164 -7.41 -7.40 11.89
C THR A 164 -7.56 -8.89 12.20
N ALA A 165 -8.68 -9.31 12.77
CA ALA A 165 -8.91 -10.72 13.12
C ALA A 165 -8.85 -11.64 11.88
N PHE A 166 -9.46 -11.21 10.77
CA PHE A 166 -9.44 -11.95 9.51
C PHE A 166 -8.01 -12.05 8.96
N ILE A 167 -7.30 -10.92 8.85
CA ILE A 167 -5.94 -10.88 8.31
C ILE A 167 -5.00 -11.74 9.15
N THR A 168 -5.05 -11.64 10.47
CA THR A 168 -4.22 -12.43 11.38
C THR A 168 -4.48 -13.92 11.23
N ASN A 169 -5.75 -14.36 11.14
CA ASN A 169 -6.09 -15.77 10.94
C ASN A 169 -5.51 -16.34 9.65
N ILE A 170 -5.56 -15.58 8.55
CA ILE A 170 -4.96 -15.99 7.28
C ILE A 170 -3.43 -16.06 7.40
N LEU A 171 -2.79 -15.04 7.99
CA LEU A 171 -1.34 -15.04 8.18
C LEU A 171 -0.84 -16.19 9.06
N GLU A 172 -1.62 -16.62 10.05
CA GLU A 172 -1.30 -17.80 10.88
C GLU A 172 -1.34 -19.12 10.10
N LYS A 173 -2.15 -19.22 9.03
CA LYS A 173 -2.23 -20.40 8.16
C LYS A 173 -1.09 -20.51 7.15
N ILE A 174 -0.38 -19.40 6.89
CA ILE A 174 0.74 -19.34 5.94
C ILE A 174 2.06 -19.78 6.60
N ASN A 175 2.12 -19.80 7.94
CA ASN A 175 3.29 -20.21 8.71
C ASN A 175 3.38 -21.72 8.93
#